data_AF-A0A7V5P8M0-F1
#
_entry.id   AF-A0A7V5P8M0-F1
#
_cell.length_a   1.000
_cell.length_b   1.000
_cell.length_c   1.000
_cell.angle_alpha   90.00
_cell.angle_beta   90.00
_cell.angle_gamma   90.00
#
_symmetry.space_group_name_H-M   'P 1'
#
loop_
_entity.id
_entity.type
_entity.pdbx_description
1 polymer ?
#
loop_
_entity_poly.entity_id
_entity_poly.type
_entity_poly.pdbx_seq_one_letter_code
_entity_poly.pdbx_strand_id
1 'polypeptide(L)'
;MPIALRGCLALSDFLGDFVVYRRLEPADQRLPGLPVLAAELGLEPGRIPRKTELDYARVVASIFRSAARLTGRPRTLRRLVAIGDTRMNDVSAFRNLCEVTGWQGLAVICSERLEEPAKLEEAEPGVFLANRWRILGELPQLAASHGIALDESTAVVIDIDKTAIGARGRNDAQIDAARV
;
A
#
# COMPACT_ATOMS: atom_id res chain seq x y z
N MET A 1 10.80 -5.05 -30.45
CA MET A 1 10.10 -3.75 -30.34
C MET A 1 10.83 -2.89 -29.33
N PRO A 2 11.14 -1.62 -29.61
CA PRO A 2 11.74 -0.73 -28.61
C PRO A 2 10.74 -0.52 -27.46
N ILE A 3 11.22 -0.66 -26.22
CA ILE A 3 10.43 -0.37 -25.02
C ILE A 3 10.16 1.13 -25.03
N ALA A 4 8.90 1.51 -25.25
CA ALA A 4 8.48 2.90 -25.12
C ALA A 4 8.40 3.25 -23.63
N LEU A 5 9.44 3.93 -23.12
CA LEU A 5 9.41 4.52 -21.78
C LEU A 5 8.29 5.57 -21.72
N ARG A 6 7.29 5.32 -20.88
CA ARG A 6 6.19 6.26 -20.62
C ARG A 6 6.23 6.70 -19.17
N GLY A 7 7.10 7.67 -18.89
CA GLY A 7 7.41 8.18 -17.56
C GLY A 7 8.92 8.35 -17.41
N CYS A 8 9.36 9.39 -16.70
CA CYS A 8 10.77 9.68 -16.44
C CYS A 8 11.17 9.43 -14.98
N LEU A 9 10.24 8.95 -14.14
CA LEU A 9 10.45 8.71 -12.72
C LEU A 9 10.55 7.21 -12.45
N ALA A 10 11.55 6.83 -11.66
CA ALA A 10 11.67 5.51 -11.06
C ALA A 10 10.87 5.45 -9.74
N LEU A 11 10.53 4.24 -9.29
CA LEU A 11 9.92 4.04 -7.96
C LEU A 11 10.79 4.63 -6.83
N SER A 12 12.11 4.48 -6.96
CA SER A 12 13.08 5.01 -6.01
C SER A 12 13.05 6.53 -5.88
N ASP A 13 12.59 7.25 -6.91
CA ASP A 13 12.56 8.72 -6.87
C ASP A 13 11.56 9.26 -5.83
N PHE A 14 10.55 8.46 -5.43
CA PHE A 14 9.58 8.87 -4.41
C PHE A 14 9.45 7.89 -3.23
N LEU A 15 9.87 6.63 -3.38
CA LEU A 15 9.89 5.64 -2.28
C LEU A 15 11.28 5.44 -1.67
N GLY A 16 12.36 5.89 -2.33
CA GLY A 16 13.70 5.41 -2.03
C GLY A 16 13.73 3.87 -2.04
N ASP A 17 14.35 3.28 -1.01
CA ASP A 17 14.41 1.83 -0.82
C ASP A 17 13.30 1.28 0.11
N PHE A 18 12.29 2.10 0.46
CA PHE A 18 11.13 1.66 1.26
C PHE A 18 10.12 0.87 0.42
N VAL A 19 10.62 -0.17 -0.25
CA VAL A 19 9.87 -1.14 -1.04
C VAL A 19 9.91 -2.48 -0.31
N VAL A 20 8.74 -3.11 -0.14
CA VAL A 20 8.64 -4.46 0.43
C VAL A 20 8.15 -5.40 -0.64
N TYR A 21 8.97 -6.40 -0.99
CA TYR A 21 8.60 -7.40 -1.97
C TYR A 21 7.50 -8.32 -1.45
N ARG A 22 6.82 -9.03 -2.37
CA ARG A 22 5.71 -9.93 -2.06
C ARG A 22 6.03 -11.02 -1.02
N ARG A 23 7.31 -11.37 -0.86
CA ARG A 23 7.80 -12.30 0.17
C ARG A 23 8.00 -11.66 1.55
N LEU A 24 7.53 -10.42 1.74
CA LEU A 24 7.70 -9.62 2.95
C LEU A 24 9.17 -9.37 3.30
N GLU A 25 9.96 -9.14 2.25
CA GLU A 25 11.38 -8.77 2.33
C GLU A 25 11.52 -7.32 1.88
N PRO A 26 12.01 -6.41 2.74
CA PRO A 26 12.34 -5.04 2.36
C PRO A 26 13.53 -4.97 1.39
N ALA A 27 13.53 -3.97 0.51
CA ALA A 27 14.69 -3.64 -0.31
C ALA A 27 15.81 -2.98 0.52
N ASP A 28 15.45 -2.07 1.44
CA ASP A 28 16.38 -1.53 2.44
C ASP A 28 16.75 -2.60 3.47
N GLN A 29 17.97 -3.11 3.38
CA GLN A 29 18.51 -4.18 4.24
C GLN A 29 18.63 -3.81 5.72
N ARG A 30 18.45 -2.53 6.08
CA ARG A 30 18.38 -2.09 7.48
C ARG A 30 17.04 -2.42 8.13
N LEU A 31 16.03 -2.78 7.35
CA LEU A 31 14.71 -3.18 7.83
C LEU A 31 14.62 -4.71 7.96
N PRO A 32 13.95 -5.22 9.00
CA PRO A 32 13.79 -6.66 9.18
C PRO A 32 12.77 -7.21 8.18
N GLY A 33 13.12 -8.31 7.52
CA GLY A 33 12.21 -9.08 6.69
C GLY A 33 11.47 -10.19 7.44
N LEU A 34 10.62 -10.92 6.72
CA LEU A 34 9.83 -12.03 7.25
C LEU A 34 10.65 -13.08 8.03
N PRO A 35 11.85 -13.52 7.62
CA PRO A 35 12.61 -14.52 8.38
C PRO A 35 12.93 -14.09 9.81
N VAL A 36 13.20 -12.80 10.02
CA VAL A 36 13.46 -12.22 11.34
C VAL A 36 12.13 -12.02 12.09
N LEU A 37 11.17 -11.38 11.43
CA LEU A 37 9.89 -11.00 12.05
C LEU A 37 9.00 -12.20 12.37
N ALA A 38 9.09 -13.30 11.61
CA ALA A 38 8.30 -14.50 11.86
C ALA A 38 8.62 -15.10 13.24
N ALA A 39 9.89 -15.13 13.63
CA ALA A 39 10.30 -15.60 14.94
C ALA A 39 9.79 -14.66 16.06
N GLU A 40 9.91 -13.34 15.87
CA GLU A 40 9.44 -12.34 16.84
C GLU A 40 7.92 -12.35 17.03
N LEU A 41 7.17 -12.65 15.97
CA LEU A 41 5.71 -12.64 15.95
C LEU A 41 5.08 -14.01 16.23
N GLY A 42 5.90 -15.06 16.38
CA GLY A 42 5.44 -16.43 16.62
C GLY A 42 4.73 -17.06 15.41
N LEU A 43 5.15 -16.71 14.20
CA LEU A 43 4.58 -17.25 12.95
C LEU A 43 5.20 -18.60 12.61
N GLU A 44 4.46 -19.40 11.84
CA GLU A 44 4.93 -20.68 11.32
C GLU A 44 6.20 -20.49 10.45
N PRO A 45 7.31 -21.17 10.75
CA PRO A 45 8.54 -21.06 9.98
C PRO A 45 8.35 -21.43 8.50
N GLY A 46 8.88 -20.61 7.60
CA GLY A 46 8.84 -20.86 6.15
C GLY A 46 7.50 -20.55 5.47
N ARG A 47 6.44 -20.24 6.23
CA ARG A 47 5.15 -19.83 5.68
C ARG A 47 5.16 -18.33 5.34
N ILE A 48 4.82 -18.00 4.10
CA ILE A 48 4.62 -16.61 3.68
C ILE A 48 3.12 -16.28 3.75
N PRO A 49 2.67 -15.41 4.66
CA PRO A 49 1.25 -15.09 4.80
C PRO A 49 0.73 -14.33 3.59
N ARG A 50 -0.55 -14.57 3.23
CA ARG A 50 -1.21 -13.88 2.11
C ARG A 50 -1.58 -12.45 2.51
N LYS A 51 -1.65 -11.55 1.52
CA LYS A 51 -1.99 -10.12 1.69
C LYS A 51 -3.28 -9.87 2.49
N THR A 52 -4.24 -10.79 2.41
CA THR A 52 -5.55 -10.71 3.09
C THR A 52 -5.56 -11.34 4.49
N GLU A 53 -4.44 -11.86 4.98
CA GLU A 53 -4.34 -12.48 6.30
C GLU A 53 -3.86 -11.50 7.37
N LEU A 54 -4.21 -11.74 8.63
CA LEU A 54 -3.76 -10.91 9.77
C LEU A 54 -2.25 -11.00 9.97
N ASP A 55 -1.63 -12.16 9.76
CA ASP A 55 -0.18 -12.31 9.92
C ASP A 55 0.62 -11.46 8.92
N TYR A 56 0.10 -11.28 7.70
CA TYR A 56 0.68 -10.34 6.74
C TYR A 56 0.67 -8.92 7.30
N ALA A 57 -0.46 -8.48 7.86
CA ALA A 57 -0.57 -7.17 8.49
C ALA A 57 0.35 -7.01 9.71
N ARG A 58 0.53 -8.05 10.54
CA ARG A 58 1.46 -8.05 11.68
C ARG A 58 2.92 -7.85 11.25
N VAL A 59 3.33 -8.51 10.16
CA VAL A 59 4.66 -8.34 9.59
C VAL A 59 4.82 -6.93 9.01
N VAL A 60 3.90 -6.48 8.16
CA VAL A 60 3.96 -5.14 7.54
C VAL A 60 3.92 -4.02 8.60
N ALA A 61 3.10 -4.13 9.64
CA ALA A 61 3.09 -3.19 10.76
C ALA A 61 4.44 -3.13 11.50
N SER A 62 5.13 -4.26 11.63
CA SER A 62 6.46 -4.33 12.25
C SER A 62 7.54 -3.70 11.37
N ILE A 63 7.42 -3.85 10.05
CA ILE A 63 8.25 -3.15 9.06
C ILE A 63 8.01 -1.64 9.16
N PHE A 64 6.75 -1.17 9.21
CA PHE A 64 6.43 0.26 9.36
C PHE A 64 7.06 0.85 10.62
N ARG A 65 6.91 0.18 11.77
CA ARG A 65 7.52 0.64 13.02
C ARG A 65 9.05 0.67 12.93
N SER A 66 9.66 -0.28 12.22
CA SER A 66 11.11 -0.30 12.00
C SER A 66 11.58 0.81 11.06
N ALA A 67 10.86 1.07 9.98
CA ALA A 67 11.10 2.19 9.07
C ALA A 67 10.94 3.54 9.77
N ALA A 68 9.92 3.68 10.62
CA ALA A 68 9.72 4.87 11.44
C ALA A 68 10.89 5.08 12.41
N ARG A 69 11.39 4.03 13.08
CA ARG A 69 12.61 4.13 13.91
C ARG A 69 13.83 4.53 13.10
N LEU A 70 14.04 3.90 11.94
CA LEU A 70 15.19 4.14 11.06
C LEU A 70 15.25 5.59 10.55
N THR A 71 14.10 6.21 10.33
CA THR A 71 13.97 7.59 9.84
C THR A 71 13.91 8.62 10.98
N GLY A 72 14.17 8.22 12.23
CA GLY A 72 14.16 9.13 13.39
C GLY A 72 12.74 9.50 13.87
N ARG A 73 11.72 8.71 13.50
CA ARG A 73 10.30 8.89 13.85
C ARG A 73 9.74 7.74 14.72
N PRO A 74 10.42 7.31 15.80
CA PRO A 74 10.20 6.00 16.45
C PRO A 74 8.87 5.82 17.20
N ARG A 75 8.07 6.87 17.45
CA ARG A 75 6.88 6.81 18.34
C ARG A 75 5.63 7.49 17.79
N THR A 76 5.60 7.83 16.50
CA THR A 76 4.59 8.75 15.99
C THR A 76 3.47 8.11 15.20
N LEU A 77 3.66 6.94 14.60
CA LEU A 77 2.64 6.40 13.69
C LEU A 77 1.31 6.11 14.42
N ARG A 78 0.25 6.76 13.96
CA ARG A 78 -1.12 6.69 14.48
C ARG A 78 -2.16 6.56 13.38
N ARG A 79 -1.74 6.75 12.12
CA ARG A 79 -2.63 6.82 10.97
C ARG A 79 -2.09 6.00 9.82
N LEU A 80 -2.99 5.48 9.00
CA LEU A 80 -2.69 4.71 7.80
C LEU A 80 -3.40 5.32 6.61
N VAL A 81 -2.68 5.52 5.51
CA VAL A 81 -3.26 5.72 4.19
C VAL A 81 -2.88 4.55 3.31
N ALA A 82 -3.88 3.87 2.75
CA ALA A 82 -3.68 2.78 1.80
C ALA A 82 -4.10 3.19 0.39
N ILE A 83 -3.26 2.90 -0.60
CA ILE A 83 -3.55 3.15 -2.02
C ILE A 83 -3.33 1.84 -2.78
N GLY A 84 -4.32 1.42 -3.55
CA GLY A 84 -4.28 0.16 -4.31
C GLY A 84 -5.27 0.13 -5.47
N ASP A 85 -5.31 -0.96 -6.24
CA ASP A 85 -6.16 -1.11 -7.42
C ASP A 85 -7.27 -2.17 -7.24
N THR A 86 -7.05 -3.11 -6.32
CA THR A 86 -7.84 -4.32 -6.18
C THR A 86 -8.73 -4.23 -4.94
N ARG A 87 -10.03 -3.98 -5.15
CA ARG A 87 -11.04 -3.86 -4.08
C ARG A 87 -10.93 -4.96 -3.03
N MET A 88 -10.91 -6.23 -3.44
CA MET A 88 -10.94 -7.34 -2.48
C MET A 88 -9.65 -7.42 -1.66
N ASN A 89 -8.49 -7.43 -2.32
CA ASN A 89 -7.22 -7.67 -1.65
C ASN A 89 -6.73 -6.45 -0.86
N ASP A 90 -6.85 -5.25 -1.42
CA ASP A 90 -6.30 -4.04 -0.82
C ASP A 90 -7.15 -3.54 0.34
N VAL A 91 -8.48 -3.62 0.22
CA VAL A 91 -9.38 -3.30 1.35
C VAL A 91 -9.17 -4.30 2.49
N SER A 92 -9.05 -5.61 2.21
CA SER A 92 -8.75 -6.59 3.26
C SER A 92 -7.40 -6.32 3.93
N ALA A 93 -6.35 -6.02 3.17
CA ALA A 93 -5.04 -5.68 3.74
C ALA A 93 -5.10 -4.42 4.61
N PHE A 94 -5.78 -3.38 4.13
CA PHE A 94 -6.01 -2.14 4.86
C PHE A 94 -6.74 -2.40 6.20
N ARG A 95 -7.85 -3.14 6.17
CA ARG A 95 -8.61 -3.48 7.38
C ARG A 95 -7.76 -4.23 8.39
N ASN A 96 -7.04 -5.26 7.95
CA ASN A 96 -6.16 -6.04 8.83
C ASN A 96 -5.05 -5.17 9.42
N LEU A 97 -4.49 -4.23 8.65
CA LEU A 97 -3.49 -3.29 9.16
C LEU A 97 -4.09 -2.37 10.22
N CYS A 98 -5.27 -1.79 9.97
CA CYS A 98 -5.96 -0.98 10.97
C CYS A 98 -6.29 -1.78 12.24
N GLU A 99 -6.74 -3.03 12.10
CA GLU A 99 -7.04 -3.92 13.23
C GLU A 99 -5.79 -4.22 14.07
N VAL A 100 -4.69 -4.62 13.43
CA VAL A 100 -3.43 -4.99 14.10
C VAL A 100 -2.74 -3.79 14.74
N THR A 101 -2.90 -2.60 14.17
CA THR A 101 -2.20 -1.38 14.62
C THR A 101 -3.03 -0.51 15.54
N GLY A 102 -4.36 -0.58 15.44
CA GLY A 102 -5.28 0.39 16.03
C GLY A 102 -5.21 1.79 15.40
N TRP A 103 -4.58 1.94 14.23
CA TRP A 103 -4.44 3.23 13.56
C TRP A 103 -5.74 3.67 12.88
N GLN A 104 -5.99 4.98 12.89
CA GLN A 104 -7.06 5.56 12.08
C GLN A 104 -6.66 5.50 10.61
N GLY A 105 -7.53 4.95 9.76
CA GLY A 105 -7.17 4.60 8.40
C GLY A 105 -8.04 5.27 7.35
N LEU A 106 -7.44 5.55 6.19
CA LEU A 106 -8.18 5.83 4.95
C LEU A 106 -7.58 5.04 3.79
N ALA A 107 -8.44 4.46 2.96
CA ALA A 107 -8.04 3.71 1.78
C ALA A 107 -8.63 4.34 0.52
N VAL A 108 -7.82 4.49 -0.53
CA VAL A 108 -8.28 4.85 -1.88
C VAL A 108 -7.91 3.70 -2.81
N ILE A 109 -8.93 2.96 -3.25
CA ILE A 109 -8.78 1.82 -4.14
C ILE A 109 -9.33 2.17 -5.51
N CYS A 110 -8.48 2.19 -6.53
CA CYS A 110 -8.85 2.64 -7.86
C CYS A 110 -8.66 1.54 -8.91
N SER A 111 -9.77 1.06 -9.46
CA SER A 111 -9.75 0.21 -10.65
C SER A 111 -10.02 1.08 -11.87
N GLU A 112 -8.96 1.52 -12.59
CA GLU A 112 -9.14 2.48 -13.67
C GLU A 112 -9.94 1.89 -14.86
N ARG A 113 -11.04 2.56 -15.23
CA ARG A 113 -11.98 2.17 -16.29
C ARG A 113 -12.27 3.33 -17.23
N LEU A 114 -11.35 3.62 -18.15
CA LEU A 114 -11.39 4.83 -18.99
C LEU A 114 -12.65 4.95 -19.86
N GLU A 115 -13.30 3.83 -20.13
CA GLU A 115 -14.55 3.66 -20.88
C GLU A 115 -15.82 4.04 -20.11
N GLU A 116 -15.76 4.08 -18.77
CA GLU A 116 -16.90 4.46 -17.92
C GLU A 116 -16.83 5.94 -17.49
N PRO A 117 -17.94 6.61 -17.13
CA PRO A 117 -17.87 7.91 -16.47
C PRO A 117 -17.04 7.86 -15.17
N ALA A 118 -16.36 8.95 -14.83
CA ALA A 118 -15.60 9.03 -13.58
C ALA A 118 -16.51 8.85 -12.36
N LYS A 119 -16.11 8.00 -11.42
CA LYS A 119 -16.84 7.67 -10.20
C LYS A 119 -15.88 7.65 -9.01
N LEU A 120 -16.37 8.18 -7.90
CA LEU A 120 -15.83 8.04 -6.55
C LEU A 120 -17.01 7.67 -5.64
N GLU A 121 -16.87 6.60 -4.90
CA GLU A 121 -17.85 6.12 -3.92
C GLU A 121 -17.13 5.81 -2.61
N GLU A 122 -17.69 6.24 -1.49
CA GLU A 122 -17.28 5.73 -0.19
C GLU A 122 -18.06 4.44 0.10
N ALA A 123 -17.39 3.29 -0.05
CA ALA A 123 -18.05 1.99 0.11
C ALA A 123 -18.30 1.63 1.58
N GLU A 124 -17.50 2.18 2.48
CA GLU A 124 -17.63 2.12 3.94
C GLU A 124 -16.79 3.26 4.56
N PRO A 125 -17.01 3.65 5.83
CA PRO A 125 -16.31 4.76 6.46
C PRO A 125 -14.79 4.72 6.24
N GLY A 126 -14.25 5.70 5.49
CA GLY A 126 -12.83 5.84 5.19
C GLY A 126 -12.30 4.94 4.07
N VAL A 127 -13.13 4.18 3.35
CA VAL A 127 -12.74 3.36 2.20
C VAL A 127 -13.41 3.87 0.93
N PHE A 128 -12.59 4.45 0.08
CA PHE A 128 -12.99 5.07 -1.18
C PHE A 128 -12.68 4.14 -2.35
N LEU A 129 -13.68 3.89 -3.18
CA LEU A 129 -13.56 3.18 -4.44
C LEU A 129 -13.68 4.17 -5.59
N ALA A 130 -12.69 4.15 -6.48
CA ALA A 130 -12.67 5.02 -7.65
C ALA A 130 -12.43 4.23 -8.93
N ASN A 131 -12.78 4.85 -10.05
CA ASN A 131 -12.40 4.34 -11.37
C ASN A 131 -11.49 5.30 -12.15
N ARG A 132 -10.93 6.31 -11.48
CA ARG A 132 -9.96 7.27 -12.02
C ARG A 132 -8.89 7.61 -11.01
N TRP A 133 -7.62 7.46 -11.40
CA TRP A 133 -6.50 7.81 -10.53
C TRP A 133 -6.38 9.30 -10.25
N ARG A 134 -7.01 10.16 -11.06
CA ARG A 134 -7.07 11.60 -10.83
C ARG A 134 -7.62 11.94 -9.42
N ILE A 135 -8.41 11.05 -8.83
CA ILE A 135 -8.96 11.23 -7.48
C ILE A 135 -7.91 11.34 -6.39
N LEU A 136 -6.68 10.87 -6.61
CA LEU A 136 -5.59 11.05 -5.65
C LEU A 136 -5.28 12.54 -5.41
N GLY A 137 -5.65 13.44 -6.32
CA GLY A 137 -5.60 14.89 -6.10
C GLY A 137 -6.55 15.40 -5.01
N GLU A 138 -7.58 14.62 -4.66
CA GLU A 138 -8.57 14.91 -3.61
C GLU A 138 -8.21 14.25 -2.26
N LEU A 139 -7.13 13.45 -2.22
CA LEU A 139 -6.71 12.73 -1.03
C LEU A 139 -6.57 13.61 0.22
N PRO A 140 -6.01 14.83 0.17
CA PRO A 140 -5.96 15.71 1.34
C PRO A 140 -7.34 16.07 1.90
N GLN A 141 -8.33 16.29 1.03
CA GLN A 141 -9.69 16.62 1.42
C GLN A 141 -10.41 15.41 1.99
N LEU A 142 -10.26 14.23 1.38
CA LEU A 142 -10.79 12.97 1.90
C LEU A 142 -10.18 12.64 3.26
N ALA A 143 -8.86 12.80 3.43
CA ALA A 143 -8.20 12.59 4.71
C ALA A 143 -8.73 13.56 5.78
N ALA A 144 -8.90 14.84 5.44
CA ALA A 144 -9.43 15.84 6.36
C ALA A 144 -10.88 15.54 6.78
N SER A 145 -11.76 15.10 5.87
CA SER A 145 -13.15 14.76 6.21
C SER A 145 -13.25 13.55 7.16
N HIS A 146 -12.23 12.70 7.20
CA HIS A 146 -12.12 11.57 8.13
C HIS A 146 -11.23 11.85 9.35
N GLY A 147 -10.82 13.10 9.57
CA GLY A 147 -9.99 13.48 10.72
C GLY A 147 -8.55 12.95 10.65
N ILE A 148 -8.08 12.56 9.47
CA ILE A 148 -6.73 12.05 9.24
C ILE A 148 -5.84 13.19 8.80
N ALA A 149 -4.95 13.64 9.68
CA ALA A 149 -3.91 14.59 9.31
C ALA A 149 -2.74 13.87 8.64
N LEU A 150 -2.37 14.33 7.44
CA LEU A 150 -1.26 13.79 6.63
C LEU A 150 0.08 14.40 7.06
N ASP A 151 0.56 13.98 8.23
CA ASP A 151 1.81 14.45 8.87
C ASP A 151 2.78 13.27 9.13
N GLU A 152 3.85 13.51 9.91
CA GLU A 152 4.86 12.51 10.27
C GLU A 152 4.33 11.36 11.16
N SER A 153 3.07 11.40 11.57
CA SER A 153 2.36 10.31 12.25
C SER A 153 1.54 9.42 11.30
N THR A 154 1.63 9.65 9.99
CA THR A 154 0.91 8.87 8.99
C THR A 154 1.84 7.94 8.24
N ALA A 155 1.52 6.65 8.26
CA ALA A 155 2.10 5.66 7.37
C ALA A 155 1.31 5.64 6.06
N VAL A 156 2.01 5.60 4.92
CA VAL A 156 1.40 5.40 3.61
C VAL A 156 1.84 4.05 3.06
N VAL A 157 0.89 3.20 2.70
CA VAL A 157 1.13 1.95 1.98
C VAL A 157 0.57 2.09 0.57
N ILE A 158 1.39 1.79 -0.43
CA ILE A 158 1.03 1.91 -1.84
C ILE A 158 1.29 0.55 -2.48
N ASP A 159 0.26 -0.05 -3.07
CA ASP A 159 0.48 -1.21 -3.93
C ASP A 159 1.32 -0.80 -5.15
N ILE A 160 2.18 -1.69 -5.64
CA ILE A 160 3.08 -1.34 -6.74
C ILE A 160 2.44 -1.71 -8.07
N ASP A 161 2.02 -2.96 -8.22
CA ASP A 161 1.51 -3.48 -9.48
C ASP A 161 0.15 -2.85 -9.79
N LYS A 162 -0.01 -2.32 -11.00
CA LYS A 162 -1.25 -1.68 -11.47
C LYS A 162 -1.69 -0.44 -10.66
N THR A 163 -0.90 -0.04 -9.67
CA THR A 163 -1.13 1.13 -8.82
C THR A 163 0.01 2.15 -9.02
N ALA A 164 1.21 1.92 -8.46
CA ALA A 164 2.35 2.80 -8.71
C ALA A 164 2.92 2.62 -10.13
N ILE A 165 2.94 1.38 -10.62
CA ILE A 165 3.32 1.03 -11.99
C ILE A 165 2.07 0.58 -12.74
N GLY A 166 1.83 1.10 -13.94
CA GLY A 166 0.74 0.61 -14.79
C GLY A 166 -0.66 1.13 -14.42
N ALA A 167 -0.75 2.10 -13.51
CA ALA A 167 -1.98 2.78 -13.06
C ALA A 167 -3.01 3.04 -14.16
N ARG A 168 -2.55 3.37 -15.37
CA ARG A 168 -3.42 3.83 -16.48
C ARG A 168 -4.34 2.78 -17.12
N GLY A 169 -4.51 1.60 -16.51
CA GLY A 169 -5.17 0.44 -17.13
C GLY A 169 -4.46 -0.12 -18.38
N ARG A 170 -3.41 0.56 -18.85
CA ARG A 170 -2.70 0.25 -20.11
C ARG A 170 -1.79 -0.97 -20.02
N ASN A 171 -1.35 -1.29 -18.79
CA ASN A 171 -0.48 -2.43 -18.54
C ASN A 171 -1.20 -3.53 -17.75
N ASP A 172 -2.50 -3.40 -17.51
CA ASP A 172 -3.28 -4.33 -16.69
C ASP A 172 -3.14 -5.79 -17.20
N ALA A 173 -3.42 -5.98 -18.49
CA ALA A 173 -3.29 -7.25 -19.18
C ALA A 173 -1.83 -7.74 -19.32
N GLN A 174 -0.87 -6.82 -19.46
CA GLN A 174 0.55 -7.18 -19.65
C GLN A 174 1.20 -7.58 -18.31
N ILE A 175 0.84 -6.90 -17.23
CA ILE A 175 1.26 -7.24 -15.87
C ILE A 175 0.63 -8.57 -15.46
N ASP A 176 -0.66 -8.79 -15.76
CA ASP A 176 -1.28 -10.10 -15.51
C ASP A 176 -0.65 -11.22 -16.33
N ALA A 177 -0.32 -10.98 -17.61
CA ALA A 177 0.37 -11.96 -18.44
C ALA A 177 1.80 -12.28 -17.96
N ALA A 178 2.44 -11.38 -17.21
CA ALA A 178 3.79 -11.57 -16.67
C ALA A 178 3.82 -12.27 -15.30
N ARG A 179 2.67 -12.55 -14.68
CA ARG A 179 2.55 -13.22 -13.37
C ARG A 179 2.77 -14.75 -13.42
N VAL A 180 3.39 -15.27 -14.49
CA VAL A 180 3.63 -16.71 -14.74
C VAL A 180 4.60 -17.31 -13.72
#